data_AF-A0A9D0H0M2-F1
#
_entry.id   AF-A0A9D0H0M2-F1
#
_cell.length_a   1.000
_cell.length_b   1.000
_cell.length_c   1.000
_cell.angle_alpha   90.00
_cell.angle_beta   90.00
_cell.angle_gamma   90.00
#
_symmetry.space_group_name_H-M   'P 1'
#
loop_
_entity.id
_entity.type
_entity.pdbx_description
1 polymer ?
#
loop_
_entity_poly.entity_id
_entity_poly.type
_entity_poly.pdbx_seq_one_letter_code
_entity_poly.pdbx_strand_id
1 'polypeptide(L)' 'MRVRKKAFEEYGKSLLNFSVAILIFAILQPVINEKINMLQMLIFGVIYLVVVFAGMIFINLGEEDDNKQ' A
#
# COMPACT_ATOMS: atom_id res chain seq x y z
N MET A 1 10.60 -21.62 -9.11
CA MET A 1 10.79 -20.53 -8.11
C MET A 1 10.48 -19.14 -8.68
N ARG A 2 10.83 -18.81 -9.94
CA ARG A 2 10.57 -17.52 -10.59
C ARG A 2 9.10 -17.04 -10.58
N VAL A 3 8.14 -17.93 -10.87
CA VAL A 3 6.70 -17.58 -10.86
C VAL A 3 6.24 -17.07 -9.48
N ARG A 4 6.78 -17.64 -8.40
CA ARG A 4 6.45 -17.22 -7.03
C ARG A 4 7.02 -15.84 -6.71
N LYS A 5 8.26 -15.57 -7.10
CA LYS A 5 8.92 -14.26 -6.90
C LYS A 5 8.19 -13.15 -7.66
N LYS A 6 7.87 -13.38 -8.93
CA LYS A 6 7.07 -12.45 -9.74
C LYS A 6 5.67 -12.20 -9.16
N ALA A 7 5.03 -13.24 -8.63
CA ALA A 7 3.74 -13.06 -7.94
C ALA A 7 3.90 -12.15 -6.71
N PHE A 8 4.92 -12.35 -5.86
CA PHE A 8 5.18 -11.48 -4.71
C PHE A 8 5.38 -10.02 -5.12
N GLU A 9 6.14 -9.77 -6.19
CA GLU A 9 6.34 -8.44 -6.74
C GLU A 9 5.03 -7.79 -7.21
N GLU A 10 4.21 -8.54 -7.98
CA GLU A 10 2.90 -8.07 -8.45
C GLU A 10 1.94 -7.80 -7.28
N TYR A 11 1.92 -8.65 -6.26
CA TYR A 11 1.14 -8.43 -5.04
C TYR A 11 1.59 -7.17 -4.31
N GLY A 12 2.89 -6.95 -4.17
CA GLY A 12 3.42 -5.76 -3.51
C GLY A 12 3.10 -4.47 -4.28
N LYS A 13 3.19 -4.49 -5.61
CA LYS A 13 2.73 -3.38 -6.47
C LYS A 13 1.24 -3.11 -6.33
N SER A 14 0.42 -4.17 -6.24
CA SER A 14 -1.02 -4.05 -6.01
C SER A 14 -1.33 -3.43 -4.65
N LEU A 15 -0.61 -3.83 -3.59
CA LEU A 15 -0.74 -3.24 -2.25
C LEU A 15 -0.36 -1.76 -2.25
N LEU A 16 0.70 -1.36 -2.96
CA LEU A 16 1.04 0.06 -3.11
C LEU A 16 -0.08 0.83 -3.80
N ASN A 17 -0.69 0.29 -4.86
CA ASN A 17 -1.84 0.94 -5.50
C ASN A 17 -3.04 1.05 -4.56
N PHE A 18 -3.33 0.00 -3.79
CA PHE A 18 -4.37 0.03 -2.77
C PHE A 18 -4.10 1.08 -1.69
N SER A 19 -2.83 1.28 -1.30
CA SER A 19 -2.44 2.34 -0.37
C SER A 19 -2.79 3.74 -0.89
N VAL A 20 -2.62 3.99 -2.19
CA VAL A 20 -3.00 5.27 -2.82
C VAL A 20 -4.52 5.45 -2.78
N ALA A 21 -5.29 4.39 -3.03
CA ALA A 21 -6.75 4.44 -2.92
C ALA A 21 -7.21 4.76 -1.49
N ILE A 22 -6.56 4.18 -0.46
CA ILE A 22 -6.81 4.52 0.95
C ILE A 22 -6.53 6.00 1.22
N LEU A 23 -5.42 6.54 0.70
CA LEU A 23 -5.06 7.95 0.86
C LEU A 23 -6.13 8.87 0.24
N ILE A 24 -6.54 8.59 -0.99
CA ILE A 24 -7.60 9.36 -1.67
C ILE A 24 -8.89 9.29 -0.87
N PHE A 25 -9.28 8.10 -0.41
CA PHE A 25 -10.48 7.92 0.39
C PHE A 25 -10.42 8.72 1.71
N ALA A 26 -9.27 8.69 2.40
CA ALA A 26 -9.06 9.44 3.63
C ALA A 26 -9.17 10.96 3.44
N ILE A 27 -8.74 11.48 2.28
CA ILE A 27 -8.86 12.89 1.91
C ILE A 27 -10.31 13.25 1.53
N LEU A 28 -11.02 12.35 0.85
CA LEU A 28 -12.42 12.59 0.45
C LEU A 28 -13.39 12.53 1.63
N GLN A 29 -13.11 11.71 2.65
CA GLN A 29 -13.96 11.59 3.84
C GLN A 29 -14.32 12.95 4.49
N PRO A 30 -13.37 13.84 4.83
CA PRO A 30 -13.69 15.13 5.42
C PRO A 30 -14.39 16.09 4.44
N VAL A 31 -14.16 15.95 3.13
CA VAL A 31 -14.83 16.76 2.10
C VAL A 31 -16.31 16.39 2.01
N ILE A 32 -16.63 15.09 2.02
CA ILE A 32 -18.01 14.59 1.92
C ILE A 32 -18.81 14.83 3.20
N ASN A 33 -18.18 14.67 4.37
CA ASN A 33 -18.86 14.80 5.66
C ASN A 33 -18.80 16.22 6.25
N GLU A 34 -18.13 17.16 5.57
CA GLU A 34 -17.87 18.55 6.02
C GLU A 34 -17.27 18.64 7.44
N LYS A 35 -16.61 17.58 7.89
CA LYS A 35 -16.09 17.42 9.26
C LYS A 35 -14.76 16.71 9.24
N ILE A 36 -13.79 17.30 9.93
CA ILE A 36 -12.51 16.65 10.18
C ILE A 36 -12.59 15.84 11.45
N ASN A 37 -12.49 14.52 11.33
CA ASN A 37 -12.35 13.61 12.45
C ASN A 37 -10.89 13.16 12.59
N MET A 38 -10.18 13.72 13.58
CA MET A 38 -8.76 13.43 13.82
C MET A 38 -8.50 11.94 14.10
N LEU A 39 -9.42 11.25 14.79
CA LEU A 39 -9.28 9.82 15.06
C LEU A 39 -9.38 9.01 13.76
N GLN A 40 -10.31 9.35 12.87
CA GLN A 40 -10.43 8.68 11.57
C GLN A 40 -9.19 8.93 10.70
N MET A 41 -8.67 10.17 10.65
CA MET A 41 -7.45 10.47 9.90
C MET A 41 -6.26 9.68 10.44
N LEU A 42 -6.13 9.55 11.77
CA LEU A 42 -5.09 8.73 12.39
C LEU A 42 -5.23 7.25 12.00
N ILE A 43 -6.45 6.71 12.05
CA ILE A 43 -6.71 5.31 11.65
C ILE A 43 -6.32 5.08 10.18
N PHE A 44 -6.75 5.95 9.26
CA PHE A 44 -6.37 5.84 7.86
C PHE A 44 -4.86 5.99 7.65
N GLY A 45 -4.19 6.87 8.38
CA GLY A 45 -2.74 7.02 8.35
C GLY A 45 -2.01 5.74 8.78
N VAL A 46 -2.45 5.11 9.87
CA VAL A 46 -1.88 3.84 10.34
C VAL A 46 -2.12 2.73 9.31
N ILE A 47 -3.34 2.59 8.78
CA ILE A 47 -3.66 1.60 7.75
C ILE A 47 -2.80 1.82 6.50
N TYR A 48 -2.68 3.07 6.04
CA TYR A 48 -1.84 3.43 4.91
C TYR A 48 -0.39 2.98 5.13
N LEU A 49 0.21 3.30 6.28
CA LEU A 49 1.57 2.90 6.59
C LEU A 49 1.72 1.38 6.59
N VAL A 50 0.82 0.65 7.24
CA VAL A 50 0.85 -0.83 7.27
C VAL A 50 0.80 -1.42 5.86
N VAL A 51 -0.09 -0.92 5.00
CA VAL A 51 -0.22 -1.41 3.62
C VAL A 51 1.02 -1.07 2.79
N VAL A 52 1.58 0.13 2.93
CA VAL A 52 2.82 0.53 2.25
C VAL A 52 3.98 -0.36 2.69
N PHE A 53 4.17 -0.56 3.99
CA PHE A 53 5.22 -1.45 4.52
C PHE A 53 5.05 -2.89 4.02
N ALA A 54 3.82 -3.43 4.05
CA ALA A 54 3.54 -4.73 3.48
C ALA A 54 3.88 -4.78 1.98
N GLY A 55 3.46 -3.78 1.21
CA GLY A 55 3.76 -3.68 -0.23
C GLY A 55 5.26 -3.68 -0.52
N MET A 56 6.03 -2.90 0.23
CA MET A 56 7.50 -2.85 0.11
C MET A 56 8.14 -4.20 0.46
N ILE A 57 7.69 -4.87 1.53
CA ILE A 57 8.18 -6.21 1.89
C ILE A 57 7.94 -7.20 0.75
N PHE A 58 6.73 -7.20 0.17
CA PHE A 58 6.36 -8.10 -0.93
C PHE A 58 7.18 -7.82 -2.21
N ILE A 59 7.43 -6.55 -2.54
CA ILE A 59 8.30 -6.17 -3.67
C ILE A 59 9.72 -6.65 -3.43
N ASN A 60 10.30 -6.36 -2.27
CA ASN A 60 11.69 -6.74 -1.96
C ASN A 60 11.89 -8.27 -1.97
N LEU A 61 10.90 -9.05 -1.52
CA LEU A 61 10.92 -10.51 -1.60
C LEU A 61 10.81 -11.04 -3.05
N GLY A 62 10.25 -10.23 -3.95
CA GLY A 62 10.12 -10.53 -5.38
C GLY A 62 11.36 -10.14 -6.21
N GLU A 63 12.04 -9.04 -5.86
CA GLU A 63 13.13 -8.44 -6.65
C GLU A 63 14.48 -9.17 -6.60
N GLU A 64 14.69 -10.12 -5.67
CA GLU A 64 16.00 -10.71 -5.38
C GLU A 64 16.69 -11.50 -6.52
N ASP A 65 16.09 -11.66 -7.71
CA ASP A 65 16.67 -12.45 -8.81
C ASP A 65 16.87 -11.73 -10.16
N ASP A 66 16.29 -10.55 -10.42
CA ASP A 66 16.30 -9.95 -11.77
C ASP A 66 17.47 -8.97 -12.03
N ASN A 67 18.15 -8.47 -10.99
CA ASN A 67 19.27 -7.51 -11.13
C ASN A 67 20.67 -8.16 -11.24
N LYS A 68 20.76 -9.47 -11.52
CA LYS A 68 22.03 -10.21 -11.75
C LYS A 68 22.15 -10.80 -13.15
N GLN A 69 21.54 -10.19 -14.16
CA GLN A 69 21.85 -10.49 -15.57
C GLN A 69 22.69 -9.38 -16.18
#